data_AF-A0A1Y5I5E0-F1
#
_entry.id   AF-A0A1Y5I5E0-F1
#
_cell.length_a   1.000
_cell.length_b   1.000
_cell.length_c   1.000
_cell.angle_alpha   90.00
_cell.angle_beta   90.00
_cell.angle_gamma   90.00
#
_symmetry.space_group_name_H-M   'P 1'
#
loop_
_entity.id
_entity.type
_entity.pdbx_description
1 polymer ?
#
loop_
_entity_poly.entity_id
_entity_poly.type
_entity_poly.pdbx_seq_one_letter_code
_entity_poly.pdbx_strand_id
1 'polypeptide(L)'
;MSGFVSKDQRPEPELSQRVKVHRNLNAKGAPVYSIVALSGEHKNKVVGYAPSVELADVELKVSAASHRRVIREGVRNVHSWAVGNYMGSFVEPPSDFVDATEVVYQPFVRPWFCQVSTPAEKIWRLDRACTFGAVLLALGA
;
A
#
# COMPACT_ATOMS: atom_id res chain seq x y z
N MET A 1 -11.02 11.20 -11.38
CA MET A 1 -12.15 10.93 -10.45
C MET A 1 -11.58 10.30 -9.20
N SER A 2 -12.03 10.69 -8.00
CA SER A 2 -11.60 10.04 -6.76
C SER A 2 -11.97 8.55 -6.81
N GLY A 3 -11.00 7.69 -6.47
CA GLY A 3 -11.20 6.24 -6.37
C GLY A 3 -11.62 5.78 -4.98
N PHE A 4 -11.84 6.71 -4.05
CA PHE A 4 -12.12 6.38 -2.66
C PHE A 4 -13.53 5.83 -2.47
N VAL A 5 -13.61 4.70 -1.76
CA VAL A 5 -14.85 4.09 -1.28
C VAL A 5 -14.80 4.04 0.23
N SER A 6 -15.70 4.79 0.87
CA SER A 6 -15.79 4.87 2.33
C SER A 6 -16.11 3.52 2.98
N LYS A 7 -15.49 3.24 4.12
CA LYS A 7 -15.89 2.17 5.03
C LYS A 7 -16.70 2.77 6.18
N ASP A 8 -17.93 2.29 6.37
CA ASP A 8 -18.81 2.71 7.48
C ASP A 8 -19.03 4.24 7.53
N GLN A 9 -19.16 4.89 6.36
CA GLN A 9 -19.33 6.35 6.20
C GLN A 9 -18.18 7.20 6.77
N ARG A 10 -17.01 6.61 7.02
CA ARG A 10 -15.80 7.37 7.42
C ARG A 10 -15.30 8.24 6.27
N PRO A 11 -14.79 9.44 6.53
CA PRO A 11 -14.30 10.34 5.51
C PRO A 11 -13.03 9.80 4.84
N GLU A 12 -12.79 10.25 3.61
CA GLU A 12 -11.50 10.14 2.96
C GLU A 12 -10.44 10.86 3.82
N PRO A 13 -9.21 10.32 3.95
CA PRO A 13 -8.16 11.03 4.68
C PRO A 13 -7.90 12.42 4.10
N GLU A 14 -7.55 13.35 4.97
CA GLU A 14 -7.10 14.66 4.52
C GLU A 14 -5.71 14.54 3.87
N LEU A 15 -5.40 15.47 2.96
CA LEU A 15 -4.06 15.56 2.37
C LEU A 15 -3.00 15.68 3.48
N SER A 16 -1.88 15.00 3.28
CA SER A 16 -0.78 14.85 4.24
C SER A 16 -1.12 14.11 5.54
N GLN A 17 -2.35 13.62 5.74
CA GLN A 17 -2.68 12.78 6.90
C GLN A 17 -1.83 11.50 6.87
N ARG A 18 -1.22 11.15 8.00
CA ARG A 18 -0.44 9.92 8.10
C ARG A 18 -1.36 8.70 8.05
N VAL A 19 -1.13 7.83 7.08
CA VAL A 19 -1.91 6.60 6.85
C VAL A 19 -1.02 5.39 6.66
N LYS A 20 -1.61 4.21 6.84
CA LYS A 20 -1.06 2.92 6.44
C LYS A 20 -1.95 2.36 5.34
N VAL A 21 -1.35 1.89 4.25
CA VAL A 21 -2.05 1.31 3.10
C VAL A 21 -1.57 -0.12 2.87
N HIS A 22 -2.50 -1.05 2.68
CA HIS A 22 -2.18 -2.45 2.36
C HIS A 22 -3.20 -3.06 1.41
N ARG A 23 -2.79 -4.08 0.66
CA ARG A 23 -3.70 -4.81 -0.22
C ARG A 23 -4.84 -5.43 0.60
N ASN A 24 -6.07 -5.27 0.13
CA ASN A 24 -7.23 -5.95 0.72
C ASN A 24 -7.31 -7.37 0.17
N LEU A 25 -6.99 -8.36 1.01
CA LEU A 25 -7.04 -9.77 0.63
C LEU A 25 -8.47 -10.33 0.52
N ASN A 26 -9.46 -9.60 1.03
CA ASN A 26 -10.87 -9.99 1.03
C ASN A 26 -11.69 -9.30 -0.07
N ALA A 27 -11.03 -8.57 -0.98
CA ALA A 27 -11.71 -7.95 -2.11
C ALA A 27 -12.29 -9.03 -3.03
N LYS A 28 -13.59 -8.95 -3.35
CA LYS A 28 -14.30 -9.93 -4.20
C LYS A 28 -14.27 -9.57 -5.70
N GLY A 29 -13.63 -8.47 -6.07
CA GLY A 29 -13.57 -7.95 -7.44
C GLY A 29 -12.16 -7.49 -7.81
N ALA A 30 -12.06 -6.35 -8.49
CA ALA A 30 -10.77 -5.73 -8.81
C ALA A 30 -9.92 -5.52 -7.53
N PRO A 31 -8.58 -5.66 -7.62
CA PRO A 31 -7.70 -5.38 -6.49
C PRO A 31 -7.91 -3.96 -5.96
N VAL A 32 -8.12 -3.86 -4.64
CA VAL A 32 -8.17 -2.59 -3.93
C VAL A 32 -7.27 -2.64 -2.71
N TYR A 33 -6.89 -1.47 -2.23
CA TYR A 33 -6.08 -1.28 -1.04
C TYR A 33 -6.96 -0.72 0.08
N SER A 34 -6.75 -1.24 1.29
CA SER A 34 -7.34 -0.69 2.51
C SER A 34 -6.48 0.46 3.02
N ILE A 35 -7.13 1.57 3.35
CA ILE A 35 -6.49 2.77 3.91
C ILE A 35 -6.82 2.81 5.40
N VAL A 36 -5.79 2.81 6.24
CA VAL A 36 -5.88 2.84 7.70
C VAL A 36 -5.35 4.18 8.19
N ALA A 37 -6.19 4.94 8.89
CA ALA A 37 -5.75 6.20 9.50
C ALA A 37 -4.78 5.92 10.65
N LEU A 38 -3.66 6.63 10.72
CA LEU A 38 -2.70 6.52 11.85
C LEU A 38 -2.80 7.69 12.84
N SER A 39 -3.73 8.61 12.58
CA SER A 39 -4.01 9.81 13.37
C SER A 39 -5.50 10.16 13.27
N GLY A 40 -5.95 11.15 14.05
CA GLY A 40 -7.34 11.62 14.06
C GLY A 40 -8.32 10.67 14.76
N GLU A 41 -9.62 10.97 14.61
CA GLU A 41 -10.71 10.25 15.28
C GLU A 41 -10.76 8.75 14.93
N HIS A 42 -10.38 8.40 13.69
CA HIS A 42 -10.41 7.03 13.19
C HIS A 42 -9.05 6.32 13.27
N LYS A 43 -8.15 6.78 14.16
CA LYS A 43 -6.84 6.16 14.36
C LYS A 43 -6.92 4.64 14.52
N ASN A 44 -6.05 3.94 13.80
CA ASN A 44 -5.94 2.48 13.69
C ASN A 44 -7.17 1.77 13.09
N LYS A 45 -8.09 2.50 12.45
CA LYS A 45 -9.24 1.94 11.74
C LYS A 45 -9.07 2.09 10.24
N VAL A 46 -9.59 1.12 9.49
CA VAL A 46 -9.75 1.25 8.03
C VAL A 46 -10.80 2.33 7.76
N VAL A 47 -10.44 3.40 7.08
CA VAL A 47 -11.38 4.49 6.74
C VAL A 47 -12.06 4.27 5.39
N GLY A 48 -11.40 3.54 4.49
CA GLY A 48 -11.96 3.20 3.20
C GLY A 48 -11.01 2.38 2.36
N TYR A 49 -11.35 2.29 1.08
CA TYR A 49 -10.62 1.51 0.10
C TYR A 49 -10.47 2.32 -1.19
N ALA A 50 -9.41 2.06 -1.95
CA ALA A 50 -9.27 2.57 -3.30
C ALA A 50 -8.45 1.60 -4.17
N PRO A 51 -8.70 1.57 -5.49
CA PRO A 51 -7.84 0.83 -6.43
C PRO A 51 -6.40 1.36 -6.42
N SER A 52 -6.27 2.68 -6.38
CA SER A 52 -5.00 3.39 -6.33
C SER A 52 -4.96 4.38 -5.16
N VAL A 53 -3.84 4.39 -4.42
CA VAL A 53 -3.59 5.30 -3.30
C VAL A 53 -2.20 5.85 -3.42
N GLU A 54 -2.10 7.16 -3.47
CA GLU A 54 -0.82 7.86 -3.52
C GLU A 54 -0.38 8.31 -2.13
N LEU A 55 0.90 8.13 -1.85
CA LEU A 55 1.57 8.50 -0.61
C LEU A 55 2.88 9.24 -0.90
N ALA A 56 3.23 10.18 -0.02
CA ALA A 56 4.56 10.78 0.10
C ALA A 56 5.28 10.32 1.39
N ASP A 57 6.62 10.44 1.44
CA ASP A 57 7.46 10.06 2.60
C ASP A 57 7.16 8.64 3.10
N VAL A 58 7.30 7.68 2.17
CA VAL A 58 6.77 6.34 2.31
C VAL A 58 7.79 5.42 2.96
N GLU A 59 7.36 4.71 3.99
CA GLU A 59 8.08 3.59 4.59
C GLU A 59 7.37 2.27 4.27
N LEU A 60 8.11 1.31 3.74
CA LEU A 60 7.61 -0.03 3.47
C LEU A 60 7.92 -0.94 4.65
N LYS A 61 6.88 -1.54 5.21
CA LYS A 61 6.99 -2.36 6.43
C LYS A 61 6.50 -3.77 6.17
N VAL A 62 7.17 -4.72 6.81
CA VAL A 62 6.81 -6.14 6.84
C VAL A 62 6.88 -6.61 8.29
N SER A 63 5.79 -7.18 8.80
CA SER A 63 5.77 -7.87 10.08
C SER A 63 6.46 -9.23 9.95
N ALA A 64 7.67 -9.37 10.49
CA ALA A 64 8.41 -10.63 10.45
C ALA A 64 7.68 -11.78 11.19
N ALA A 65 6.95 -11.47 12.26
CA ALA A 65 6.15 -12.47 12.96
C ALA A 65 4.99 -13.00 12.09
N SER A 66 4.25 -12.10 11.45
CA SER A 66 3.13 -12.47 10.58
C SER A 66 3.59 -13.09 9.26
N HIS A 67 4.76 -12.68 8.74
CA HIS A 67 5.39 -13.31 7.58
C HIS A 67 5.80 -14.76 7.87
N ARG A 68 6.45 -15.04 9.00
CA ARG A 68 6.74 -16.42 9.44
C ARG A 68 5.48 -17.28 9.48
N ARG A 69 4.35 -16.70 9.93
CA ARG A 69 3.05 -17.36 9.89
C ARG A 69 2.59 -17.68 8.47
N VAL A 70 2.72 -16.75 7.52
CA VAL A 70 2.41 -16.98 6.10
C VAL A 70 3.24 -18.14 5.53
N ILE A 71 4.54 -18.18 5.80
CA ILE A 71 5.40 -19.27 5.32
C ILE A 71 5.00 -20.61 5.92
N ARG A 72 4.73 -20.65 7.23
CA ARG A 72 4.33 -21.88 7.93
C ARG A 72 2.99 -22.41 7.45
N GLU A 73 2.00 -21.54 7.28
CA GLU A 73 0.63 -21.93 6.96
C GLU A 73 0.38 -22.06 5.45
N GLY A 74 1.28 -21.51 4.60
CA GLY A 74 1.09 -21.46 3.15
C GLY A 74 -0.04 -20.54 2.69
N VAL A 75 -0.66 -19.80 3.61
CA VAL A 75 -1.81 -18.93 3.36
C VAL A 75 -1.43 -17.47 3.59
N ARG A 76 -1.79 -16.61 2.63
CA ARG A 76 -1.54 -15.16 2.71
C ARG A 76 -2.36 -14.56 3.86
N ASN A 77 -1.72 -13.71 4.66
CA ASN A 77 -2.37 -12.79 5.59
C ASN A 77 -1.87 -11.36 5.32
N VAL A 78 -2.53 -10.35 5.89
CA VAL A 78 -2.03 -8.97 5.82
C VAL A 78 -0.85 -8.84 6.79
N HIS A 79 0.34 -8.62 6.26
CA HIS A 79 1.57 -8.45 7.06
C HIS A 79 2.55 -7.45 6.46
N SER A 80 2.24 -6.90 5.29
CA SER A 80 3.03 -5.85 4.67
C SER A 80 2.17 -4.64 4.36
N TRP A 81 2.76 -3.45 4.41
CA TRP A 81 2.07 -2.20 4.16
C TRP A 81 3.04 -1.07 3.84
N ALA A 82 2.53 -0.06 3.13
CA ALA A 82 3.18 1.24 2.97
C ALA A 82 2.62 2.20 4.03
N VAL A 83 3.48 2.96 4.69
CA VAL A 83 3.10 4.04 5.62
C VAL A 83 3.61 5.35 5.05
N GLY A 84 2.74 6.33 4.90
CA GLY A 84 3.09 7.58 4.24
C GLY A 84 2.11 8.69 4.55
N ASN A 85 2.38 9.86 3.99
CA ASN A 85 1.49 11.02 4.00
C ASN A 85 0.52 10.88 2.84
N TYR A 86 -0.78 10.93 3.12
CA TYR A 86 -1.82 10.71 2.12
C TYR A 86 -1.83 11.81 1.05
N MET A 87 -1.79 11.44 -0.23
CA MET A 87 -1.81 12.39 -1.35
C MET A 87 -3.09 12.30 -2.19
N GLY A 88 -3.81 11.18 -2.12
CA GLY A 88 -5.09 11.01 -2.80
C GLY A 88 -5.41 9.56 -3.12
N SER A 89 -6.67 9.32 -3.50
CA SER A 89 -7.18 8.03 -3.97
C SER A 89 -7.70 8.15 -5.40
N PHE A 90 -7.38 7.17 -6.23
CA PHE A 90 -7.68 7.21 -7.66
C PHE A 90 -8.20 5.85 -8.15
N VAL A 91 -8.92 5.88 -9.27
CA VAL A 91 -9.31 4.64 -9.97
C VAL A 91 -8.10 4.05 -10.69
N GLU A 92 -7.28 4.90 -11.30
CA GLU A 92 -6.04 4.59 -11.99
C GLU A 92 -4.92 5.47 -11.43
N PRO A 93 -3.65 5.06 -11.47
CA PRO A 93 -2.54 5.90 -11.05
C PRO A 93 -2.52 7.26 -11.77
N PRO A 94 -2.12 8.35 -11.11
CA PRO A 94 -1.86 9.62 -11.79
C PRO A 94 -0.82 9.47 -12.91
N SER A 95 -0.89 10.32 -13.94
CA SER A 95 -0.01 10.26 -15.12
C SER A 95 1.48 10.33 -14.79
N ASP A 96 1.84 10.97 -13.67
CA ASP A 96 3.22 11.05 -13.18
C ASP A 96 3.84 9.67 -12.89
N PHE A 97 3.02 8.63 -12.73
CA PHE A 97 3.46 7.27 -12.44
C PHE A 97 3.56 6.34 -13.67
N VAL A 98 3.37 6.84 -14.90
CA VAL A 98 3.40 6.01 -16.13
C VAL A 98 4.73 5.28 -16.30
N ASP A 99 5.85 5.96 -16.06
CA ASP A 99 7.21 5.39 -16.15
C ASP A 99 7.84 5.14 -14.77
N ALA A 100 7.00 5.03 -13.73
CA ALA A 100 7.47 4.81 -12.37
C ALA A 100 8.12 3.43 -12.20
N THR A 101 9.04 3.34 -11.24
CA THR A 101 9.66 2.06 -10.90
C THR A 101 8.66 1.15 -10.20
N GLU A 102 8.53 -0.08 -10.67
CA GLU A 102 7.70 -1.09 -10.02
C GLU A 102 8.42 -1.71 -8.81
N VAL A 103 7.86 -1.47 -7.63
CA VAL A 103 8.26 -2.10 -6.38
C VAL A 103 7.27 -3.20 -6.02
N VAL A 104 7.79 -4.40 -5.74
CA VAL A 104 6.98 -5.59 -5.49
C VAL A 104 7.27 -6.21 -4.13
N TYR A 105 6.27 -6.91 -3.60
CA TYR A 105 6.38 -7.76 -2.43
C TYR A 105 5.77 -9.13 -2.68
N GLN A 106 6.59 -10.17 -2.60
CA GLN A 106 6.19 -11.56 -2.83
C GLN A 106 6.53 -12.39 -1.59
N PRO A 107 5.57 -12.63 -0.67
CA PRO A 107 5.87 -13.17 0.65
C PRO A 107 6.47 -14.58 0.62
N PHE A 108 6.10 -15.40 -0.37
CA PHE A 108 6.64 -16.77 -0.51
C PHE A 108 8.00 -16.81 -1.21
N VAL A 109 8.50 -15.68 -1.71
CA VAL A 109 9.80 -15.58 -2.37
C VAL A 109 10.81 -14.88 -1.45
N ARG A 110 10.41 -13.78 -0.79
CA ARG A 110 11.30 -13.01 0.09
C ARG A 110 10.55 -12.18 1.13
N PRO A 111 11.16 -11.89 2.29
CA PRO A 111 10.57 -11.08 3.36
C PRO A 111 10.75 -9.56 3.21
N TRP A 112 11.09 -9.04 2.02
CA TRP A 112 11.28 -7.60 1.78
C TRP A 112 10.70 -7.13 0.44
N PHE A 113 10.54 -5.81 0.30
CA PHE A 113 10.18 -5.16 -0.96
C PHE A 113 11.44 -4.92 -1.82
N CYS A 114 11.32 -5.03 -3.13
CA CYS A 114 12.41 -4.78 -4.09
C CYS A 114 11.86 -4.22 -5.40
N GLN A 115 12.71 -3.64 -6.23
CA GLN A 115 12.33 -3.34 -7.62
C GLN A 115 12.23 -4.64 -8.41
N VAL A 116 11.38 -4.65 -9.44
CA VAL A 116 11.29 -5.78 -10.37
C VAL A 116 12.60 -5.95 -11.15
N SER A 117 13.24 -4.84 -11.55
CA SER A 117 14.51 -4.79 -12.28
C SER A 117 15.72 -5.19 -11.43
N THR A 118 15.73 -4.84 -10.13
CA THR A 118 16.84 -5.12 -9.19
C THR A 118 16.36 -5.94 -7.98
N PRO A 119 15.95 -7.20 -8.18
CA PRO A 119 15.27 -7.99 -7.14
C PRO A 119 16.12 -8.31 -5.90
N ALA A 120 17.45 -8.21 -6.00
CA ALA A 120 18.37 -8.47 -4.90
C ALA A 120 18.37 -7.34 -3.86
N GLU A 121 17.96 -6.14 -4.24
CA GLU A 121 18.06 -4.95 -3.39
C GLU A 121 16.80 -4.75 -2.57
N LYS A 122 16.99 -4.52 -1.27
CA LYS A 122 15.90 -4.24 -0.35
C LYS A 122 15.53 -2.76 -0.42
N ILE A 123 14.29 -2.50 -0.80
CA ILE A 123 13.65 -1.20 -0.65
C ILE A 123 12.84 -1.18 0.65
N TRP A 124 12.96 -0.08 1.39
CA TRP A 124 12.19 0.15 2.59
C TRP A 124 11.69 1.59 2.73
N ARG A 125 12.12 2.49 1.83
CA ARG A 125 11.73 3.89 1.80
C ARG A 125 11.58 4.36 0.36
N LEU A 126 10.60 5.24 0.10
CA LEU A 126 10.35 5.87 -1.18
C LEU A 126 9.89 7.32 -0.95
N ASP A 127 10.24 8.24 -1.84
CA ASP A 127 9.83 9.64 -1.71
C ASP A 127 8.36 9.83 -2.06
N ARG A 128 7.92 9.26 -3.20
CA ARG A 128 6.50 9.13 -3.58
C ARG A 128 6.20 7.74 -4.09
N ALA A 129 5.02 7.25 -3.74
CA ALA A 129 4.56 5.94 -4.21
C ALA A 129 3.06 5.91 -4.43
N CYS A 130 2.62 5.14 -5.42
CA CYS A 130 1.23 4.90 -5.74
C CYS A 130 0.96 3.39 -5.76
N THR A 131 0.04 2.91 -4.92
CA THR A 131 -0.35 1.50 -4.94
C THR A 131 -1.22 1.24 -6.15
N PHE A 132 -1.00 0.16 -6.91
CA PHE A 132 -1.92 -0.23 -7.98
C PHE A 132 -1.79 -1.72 -8.33
N GLY A 133 -2.92 -2.41 -8.47
CA GLY A 133 -2.94 -3.84 -8.80
C GLY A 133 -2.18 -4.70 -7.77
N ALA A 134 -1.02 -5.23 -8.16
CA ALA A 134 -0.14 -6.04 -7.31
C ALA A 134 1.22 -5.37 -7.02
N VAL A 135 1.42 -4.15 -7.50
CA VAL A 135 2.68 -3.40 -7.42
C VAL A 135 2.51 -2.12 -6.59
N LEU A 136 3.64 -1.51 -6.26
CA LEU A 136 3.74 -0.15 -5.80
C LEU A 136 4.59 0.62 -6.81
N LEU A 137 3.99 1.58 -7.50
CA LEU A 137 4.66 2.44 -8.47
C LEU A 137 5.40 3.53 -7.70
N ALA A 138 6.71 3.65 -7.88
CA ALA A 138 7.55 4.51 -7.08
C ALA A 138 8.29 5.56 -7.93
N LEU A 139 8.33 6.79 -7.39
CA LEU A 139 9.15 7.88 -7.91
C LEU A 139 10.28 8.15 -6.90
N GLY A 140 11.52 8.18 -7.38
CA GLY A 140 12.72 8.34 -6.53
C GLY A 140 13.07 7.09 -5.71
N ALA A 141 13.04 5.91 -6.35
CA ALA A 141 13.24 4.60 -5.73
C ALA A 141 14.68 4.06 -5.85
#